data_AF-A0A3A6PH12-F1
#
_entry.id   AF-A0A3A6PH12-F1
#
_cell.length_a   1.000
_cell.length_b   1.000
_cell.length_c   1.000
_cell.angle_alpha   90.00
_cell.angle_beta   90.00
_cell.angle_gamma   90.00
#
_symmetry.space_group_name_H-M   'P 1'
#
loop_
_entity.id
_entity.type
_entity.pdbx_description
1 polymer ?
#
loop_
_entity_poly.entity_id
_entity_poly.type
_entity_poly.pdbx_seq_one_letter_code
_entity_poly.pdbx_strand_id
1 'polypeptide(L)' 'MQTSGTIRSMIKPGLEVHIVLKQDQRTGKLTRGVVKDILTNSPQHPHGIKVRLQDGAVGRVKEILS' A
#
# COMPACT_ATOMS: atom_id res chain seq x y z
N MET A 1 3.03 -1.33 16.49
CA MET A 1 1.67 -0.78 16.28
C MET A 1 1.41 -0.80 14.78
N GLN A 2 0.39 -1.52 14.30
CA GLN A 2 0.08 -1.57 12.87
C GLN A 2 -0.56 -0.24 12.45
N THR A 3 0.15 0.57 11.68
CA THR A 3 -0.36 1.86 11.19
C THR A 3 -1.28 1.62 9.99
N SER A 4 -2.44 2.27 9.97
CA SER A 4 -3.48 2.00 8.96
C SER A 4 -3.04 2.46 7.56
N GLY A 5 -3.01 1.55 6.59
CA GLY A 5 -2.71 1.83 5.18
C GLY A 5 -3.74 2.71 4.44
N THR A 6 -4.73 3.24 5.16
CA THR A 6 -5.83 4.06 4.62
C THR A 6 -5.52 5.55 4.58
N ILE A 7 -4.53 6.01 5.35
CA ILE A 7 -4.16 7.43 5.48
C ILE A 7 -2.93 7.71 4.63
N ARG A 8 -3.04 8.67 3.70
CA ARG A 8 -1.97 9.04 2.77
C ARG A 8 -0.73 9.59 3.49
N SER A 9 -0.90 10.40 4.53
CA SER A 9 0.23 11.00 5.27
C SER A 9 1.08 9.98 6.04
N MET A 10 0.53 8.78 6.30
CA MET A 10 1.25 7.67 6.93
C MET A 10 2.13 6.91 5.94
N ILE A 11 1.97 7.14 4.63
CA ILE A 11 2.68 6.42 3.58
C ILE A 11 3.65 7.37 2.89
N LYS A 12 4.91 6.94 2.77
CA LYS A 12 5.99 7.68 2.12
C LYS A 12 6.76 6.73 1.20
N PRO A 13 7.33 7.22 0.09
CA PRO A 13 8.33 6.46 -0.67
C PRO A 13 9.44 5.97 0.25
N GLY A 14 9.89 4.73 0.05
CA GLY A 14 10.88 4.07 0.90
C GLY A 14 10.33 3.26 2.07
N LEU A 15 9.03 3.36 2.38
CA LEU A 15 8.42 2.54 3.44
C LEU A 15 8.18 1.10 2.98
N GLU A 16 8.43 0.16 3.88
CA GLU A 16 8.01 -1.22 3.70
C GLU A 16 6.53 -1.39 4.04
N VAL A 17 5.79 -1.98 3.11
CA VAL A 17 4.35 -2.16 3.20
C VAL A 17 3.93 -3.54 2.72
N HIS A 18 2.79 -4.00 3.23
CA HIS A 18 2.02 -5.05 2.58
C HIS A 18 0.93 -4.42 1.71
N ILE A 19 0.93 -4.79 0.43
CA ILE A 19 -0.12 -4.40 -0.51
C ILE A 19 -0.95 -5.61 -0.94
N VAL A 20 -2.21 -5.38 -1.28
CA VAL A 20 -2.99 -6.34 -2.06
C VAL A 20 -2.96 -5.94 -3.53
N LEU A 21 -2.53 -6.87 -4.39
CA LEU A 21 -2.58 -6.70 -5.85
C LEU A 21 -3.99 -6.92 -6.36
N LYS A 22 -4.31 -6.39 -7.55
CA LYS A 22 -5.64 -6.57 -8.16
C LYS A 22 -6.03 -8.06 -8.28
N GLN A 23 -5.08 -8.89 -8.74
CA GLN A 23 -5.27 -10.34 -8.87
C GLN A 23 -5.53 -11.05 -7.53
N ASP A 24 -5.00 -10.49 -6.44
CA ASP A 24 -5.09 -11.05 -5.09
C ASP A 24 -6.25 -10.47 -4.28
N GLN A 25 -7.06 -9.57 -4.84
CA GLN A 25 -8.20 -8.97 -4.11
C GLN A 25 -9.23 -10.01 -3.66
N ARG A 26 -9.39 -11.11 -4.40
CA ARG A 26 -10.31 -12.21 -4.04
C ARG A 26 -9.72 -13.14 -2.98
N THR A 27 -8.41 -13.34 -3.00
CA THR A 27 -7.71 -14.28 -2.12
C THR A 27 -7.23 -13.62 -0.83
N GLY A 28 -7.10 -12.30 -0.81
CA GLY A 28 -6.54 -11.54 0.30
C GLY A 28 -5.02 -11.67 0.43
N LYS A 29 -4.35 -12.31 -0.53
CA LYS A 29 -2.89 -12.49 -0.49
C LYS A 29 -2.20 -11.12 -0.49
N LEU A 30 -1.31 -10.94 0.47
CA LEU A 30 -0.51 -9.74 0.61
C LEU A 30 0.86 -9.93 -0.03
N THR A 31 1.33 -8.89 -0.68
CA THR A 31 2.67 -8.80 -1.26
C THR A 31 3.46 -7.77 -0.48
N ARG A 32 4.63 -8.16 0.03
CA ARG A 32 5.57 -7.26 0.68
C ARG A 32 6.39 -6.52 -0.36
N GLY A 33 6.62 -5.24 -0.11
CA GLY A 33 7.67 -4.51 -0.81
C GLY A 33 7.79 -3.06 -0.34
N VAL A 34 8.67 -2.33 -1.03
CA VAL A 34 9.02 -0.95 -0.70
C VAL A 34 8.26 0.01 -1.60
N VAL A 35 7.60 1.02 -1.02
CA VAL A 35 6.87 2.04 -1.79
C VAL A 35 7.83 2.84 -2.66
N LYS A 36 7.51 2.96 -3.95
CA LYS A 36 8.15 3.86 -4.90
C LYS A 36 7.31 5.11 -5.11
N ASP A 37 6.07 4.94 -5.58
CA ASP A 37 5.17 6.05 -5.90
C ASP A 37 3.84 5.91 -5.14
N ILE A 38 3.27 7.04 -4.72
CA ILE A 38 1.92 7.11 -4.16
C ILE A 38 0.95 7.55 -5.27
N LEU A 39 -0.03 6.71 -5.56
CA LEU A 39 -0.95 6.89 -6.70
C LEU A 39 -2.35 7.36 -6.29
N THR A 40 -2.62 7.53 -4.99
CA THR A 40 -3.87 8.11 -4.48
C THR A 40 -3.65 9.55 -4.05
N ASN A 41 -4.47 10.45 -4.58
CA ASN A 41 -4.41 11.87 -4.24
C ASN A 41 -5.20 12.21 -2.98
N SER A 42 -6.31 11.49 -2.73
CA SER A 42 -7.13 11.70 -1.53
C SER A 42 -6.33 11.44 -0.24
N PRO A 43 -6.56 12.23 0.82
CA PRO A 43 -5.85 12.07 2.09
C PRO A 43 -6.20 10.77 2.82
N GLN A 44 -7.41 10.25 2.59
CA GLN A 44 -7.88 8.97 3.12
C GLN A 44 -8.59 8.16 2.04
N HIS A 45 -8.47 6.84 2.09
CA HIS A 45 -9.18 5.93 1.19
C HIS A 45 -9.61 4.65 1.92
N PRO A 46 -10.89 4.21 1.81
CA PRO A 46 -11.44 3.12 2.61
C PRO A 46 -10.74 1.78 2.38
N HIS A 47 -10.30 1.51 1.16
CA HIS A 47 -9.64 0.23 0.82
C HIS A 47 -8.11 0.24 0.98
N GLY A 48 -7.54 1.38 1.37
CA GLY A 48 -6.11 1.61 1.39
C GLY A 48 -5.63 2.57 0.28
N ILE A 49 -4.48 3.17 0.51
CA ILE A 49 -3.80 4.04 -0.45
C ILE A 49 -3.19 3.17 -1.54
N LYS A 50 -3.45 3.55 -2.79
CA LYS A 50 -2.84 2.90 -3.96
C LYS A 50 -1.39 3.36 -4.10
N VAL A 51 -0.46 2.41 -4.22
CA VAL A 51 0.97 2.67 -4.38
C VAL A 51 1.55 1.81 -5.51
N ARG A 52 2.68 2.25 -6.03
CA ARG A 52 3.60 1.42 -6.83
C ARG A 52 4.79 1.04 -5.96
N LEU A 53 5.17 -0.22 -5.98
CA LEU A 53 6.38 -0.71 -5.30
C LEU A 53 7.63 -0.54 -6.18
N GLN A 54 8.81 -0.67 -5.60
CA GLN A 54 10.08 -0.56 -6.33
C GLN A 54 10.24 -1.58 -7.46
N ASP A 55 9.67 -2.78 -7.31
CA ASP A 55 9.62 -3.84 -8.32
C ASP A 55 8.61 -3.56 -9.46
N GLY A 56 7.86 -2.46 -9.38
CA GLY A 56 6.85 -2.07 -10.35
C GLY A 56 5.43 -2.59 -10.05
N ALA A 57 5.26 -3.43 -9.02
CA ALA A 57 3.94 -3.93 -8.64
C ALA A 57 3.04 -2.81 -8.13
N VAL A 58 1.74 -2.88 -8.45
CA VAL A 58 0.75 -1.86 -8.08
C VAL A 58 -0.39 -2.48 -7.29
N GLY A 59 -0.68 -1.91 -6.13
CA GLY A 59 -1.72 -2.40 -5.25
C GLY A 59 -2.18 -1.40 -4.21
N ARG A 60 -3.03 -1.85 -3.30
CA ARG A 60 -3.57 -1.05 -2.19
C ARG A 60 -2.86 -1.45 -0.90
N VAL A 61 -2.32 -0.48 -0.17
CA VAL A 61 -1.67 -0.74 1.12
C VAL A 61 -2.69 -1.26 2.14
N LYS A 62 -2.32 -2.36 2.80
CA LYS A 62 -3.08 -2.97 3.90
C LYS A 62 -2.37 -2.79 5.23
N GLU A 63 -1.05 -2.98 5.25
CA GLU A 63 -0.26 -2.86 6.46
C GLU A 63 1.02 -2.07 6.18
N ILE A 64 1.45 -1.27 7.15
CA ILE A 64 2.72 -0.55 7.15
C ILE A 64 3.62 -1.25 8.16
N LEU A 65 4.82 -1.65 7.74
CA LEU A 65 5.72 -2.50 8.52
C LEU A 65 6.77 -1.71 9.31
N SER A 66 7.19 -0.54 8.82
CA SER A 66 8.20 0.31 9.45
C SER A 66 7.90 1.79 9.26
#